data_AF-A0A3M3CGS3-F1
#
_entry.id   AF-A0A3M3CGS3-F1
#
_cell.length_a   1.000
_cell.length_b   1.000
_cell.length_c   1.000
_cell.angle_alpha   90.00
_cell.angle_beta   90.00
_cell.angle_gamma   90.00
#
_symmetry.space_group_name_H-M   'P 1'
#
loop_
_entity.id
_entity.type
_entity.pdbx_description
1 polymer ?
#
loop_
_entity_poly.entity_id
_entity_poly.type
_entity_poly.pdbx_seq_one_letter_code
_entity_poly.pdbx_strand_id
1 'polypeptide(L)'
;MSRISIRDLPESIHQLISTSAERNHRSVEGEIRHALVLYATSLDKQKPDVHETSAQIWQRGVGQRLNELFQRLRSDDFFPYGVNDDAPHIASYINEASPLALLDCLDGRGEMNFDMFDRIVQWSGCSSTWLLSGKGSMFLVPDIGSSYSRFFVNDSDKAEDINFYLIRVGGGRADGLILCIKHDTVKNVYSSGYMYSNFHLRSGMGATGSGNLKEFIRFLKINCSKYRLIDRNFQEAGLEGEIDLHHPMWYVRRATQASWLMSLFRGEDPDDWLKGYIWDDVAQLPFGGHPAE
;
A
#
# COMPACT_ATOMS: atom_id res chain seq x y z
N MET A 1 -2.18 43.61 -27.14
CA MET A 1 -1.11 43.56 -28.16
C MET A 1 0.15 44.14 -27.52
N SER A 2 1.21 43.34 -27.42
CA SER A 2 2.53 43.79 -26.97
C SER A 2 3.20 44.60 -28.10
N ARG A 3 3.88 45.69 -27.74
CA ARG A 3 4.58 46.57 -28.69
C ARG A 3 6.08 46.37 -28.56
N ILE A 4 6.75 46.09 -29.66
CA ILE A 4 8.21 45.94 -29.71
C ILE A 4 8.79 47.23 -30.32
N SER A 5 9.78 47.81 -29.65
CA SER A 5 10.57 48.94 -30.17
C SER A 5 12.00 48.46 -30.36
N ILE A 6 12.53 48.59 -31.56
CA ILE A 6 13.93 48.25 -31.87
C ILE A 6 14.72 49.56 -31.88
N ARG A 7 15.81 49.62 -31.09
CA ARG A 7 16.76 50.74 -31.10
C ARG A 7 18.05 50.29 -31.78
N ASP A 8 18.70 51.23 -32.47
CA ASP A 8 20.03 51.04 -33.07
C ASP A 8 20.13 49.83 -34.01
N LEU A 9 19.11 49.63 -34.86
CA LEU A 9 19.14 48.59 -35.90
C LEU A 9 20.24 48.95 -36.92
N PRO A 10 21.21 48.06 -37.19
CA PRO A 10 22.25 48.33 -38.17
C PRO A 10 21.68 48.66 -39.55
N GLU A 11 22.23 49.71 -40.19
CA GLU A 11 21.77 50.21 -41.50
C GLU A 11 21.74 49.11 -42.56
N SER A 12 22.74 48.23 -42.56
CA SER A 12 22.83 47.08 -43.47
C SER A 12 21.66 46.11 -43.30
N ILE A 13 21.22 45.88 -42.06
CA ILE A 13 20.07 45.02 -41.76
C ILE A 13 18.76 45.72 -42.16
N HIS A 14 18.64 47.02 -41.89
CA HIS A 14 17.49 47.80 -42.30
C HIS A 14 17.30 47.80 -43.83
N GLN A 15 18.39 47.93 -44.60
CA GLN A 15 18.36 47.87 -46.06
C GLN A 15 17.92 46.48 -46.58
N LEU A 16 18.40 45.40 -45.97
CA LEU A 16 17.99 44.04 -46.33
C LEU A 16 16.50 43.80 -46.07
N ILE A 17 15.99 44.27 -44.93
CA ILE A 17 14.57 44.16 -44.57
C ILE A 17 13.72 45.01 -45.52
N SER A 18 14.15 46.23 -45.85
CA SER A 18 13.44 47.11 -46.79
C SER A 18 13.34 46.49 -48.18
N THR A 19 14.44 45.92 -48.67
CA THR A 19 14.47 45.19 -49.95
C THR A 19 13.55 43.96 -49.93
N SER A 20 13.50 43.22 -48.82
CA SER A 20 12.58 42.08 -48.64
C SER A 20 11.13 42.53 -48.61
N ALA A 21 10.84 43.62 -47.89
CA ALA A 21 9.50 44.18 -47.75
C ALA A 21 8.93 44.64 -49.10
N GLU A 22 9.75 45.31 -49.92
CA GLU A 22 9.39 45.70 -51.29
C GLU A 22 9.08 44.49 -52.17
N ARG A 23 9.95 43.46 -52.14
CA ARG A 23 9.76 42.21 -52.90
C ARG A 23 8.48 41.47 -52.51
N ASN A 24 8.10 41.53 -51.24
CA ASN A 24 6.93 40.84 -50.68
C ASN A 24 5.68 41.73 -50.59
N HIS A 25 5.71 42.95 -51.15
CA HIS A 25 4.63 43.94 -51.12
C HIS A 25 4.09 44.21 -49.71
N ARG A 26 4.98 44.35 -48.73
CA ARG A 26 4.65 44.63 -47.32
C ARG A 26 5.31 45.93 -46.87
N SER A 27 4.77 46.53 -45.80
CA SER A 27 5.51 47.57 -45.08
C SER A 27 6.73 46.95 -44.36
N VAL A 28 7.76 47.75 -44.12
CA VAL A 28 8.95 47.32 -43.36
C VAL A 28 8.55 46.76 -41.99
N GLU A 29 7.62 47.42 -41.30
CA GLU A 29 7.08 46.93 -40.03
C GLU A 29 6.34 45.59 -40.20
N GLY A 30 5.54 45.44 -41.25
CA GLY A 30 4.83 44.21 -41.57
C GLY A 30 5.76 43.03 -41.86
N GLU A 31 6.86 43.29 -42.56
CA GLU A 31 7.88 42.29 -42.87
C GLU A 31 8.67 41.87 -41.61
N ILE A 32 9.03 42.82 -40.74
CA ILE A 32 9.66 42.51 -39.45
C ILE A 32 8.74 41.65 -38.59
N ARG A 33 7.45 41.99 -38.49
CA ARG A 33 6.48 41.17 -37.75
C ARG A 33 6.38 39.77 -38.33
N HIS A 34 6.33 39.65 -39.66
CA HIS A 34 6.28 38.35 -40.33
C HIS A 34 7.53 37.50 -40.06
N ALA A 35 8.72 38.08 -40.19
CA ALA A 35 9.99 37.41 -39.91
C ALA A 35 10.11 36.99 -38.44
N LEU A 36 9.70 37.86 -37.50
CA LEU A 36 9.66 37.54 -36.07
C LEU A 36 8.69 36.40 -35.75
N VAL A 37 7.50 36.39 -36.38
CA VAL A 37 6.54 35.28 -36.21
C VAL A 37 7.11 33.98 -36.75
N LEU A 38 7.73 33.98 -37.93
CA LEU A 38 8.37 32.80 -38.50
C LEU A 38 9.51 32.29 -37.61
N TYR A 39 10.36 33.20 -37.11
CA TYR A 39 11.45 32.87 -36.21
C TYR A 39 10.94 32.31 -34.88
N ALA A 40 9.97 32.96 -34.24
CA ALA A 40 9.35 32.49 -33.01
C ALA A 40 8.68 31.11 -33.19
N THR A 41 8.00 30.91 -34.32
CA THR A 41 7.40 29.61 -34.67
C THR A 41 8.47 28.54 -34.92
N SER A 42 9.62 28.92 -35.48
CA SER A 42 10.75 28.01 -35.69
C SER A 42 11.43 27.61 -34.37
N LEU A 43 11.51 28.54 -33.40
CA LEU A 43 11.98 28.25 -32.04
C LEU A 43 11.03 27.30 -31.29
N ASP A 44 9.72 27.45 -31.51
CA ASP A 44 8.72 26.56 -30.91
C ASP A 44 8.74 25.16 -31.55
N LYS A 45 9.01 25.07 -32.87
CA LYS A 45 9.25 23.80 -33.59
C LYS A 45 10.58 23.13 -33.24
N GLN A 46 11.54 23.87 -32.69
CA GLN A 46 12.83 23.36 -32.22
C GLN A 46 12.82 22.91 -30.76
N LYS A 47 11.75 23.19 -30.01
CA LYS A 47 11.53 22.44 -28.76
C LYS A 47 11.22 21.00 -29.19
N PRO A 48 12.06 20.01 -28.82
CA PRO A 48 11.63 18.65 -28.95
C PRO A 48 10.36 18.55 -28.12
N ASP A 49 9.27 18.20 -28.77
CA ASP A 49 8.05 17.76 -28.12
C ASP A 49 8.40 16.43 -27.47
N VAL A 50 9.12 16.46 -26.35
CA VAL A 50 9.38 15.29 -25.52
C VAL A 50 8.08 15.01 -24.79
N HIS A 51 7.03 14.70 -25.56
CA HIS A 51 5.91 13.97 -25.03
C HIS A 51 6.49 12.66 -24.52
N GLU A 52 6.56 12.55 -23.20
CA GLU A 52 7.00 11.32 -22.55
C GLU A 52 6.17 10.17 -23.10
N THR A 53 6.88 9.14 -23.52
CA THR A 53 6.22 7.92 -23.96
C THR A 53 5.46 7.31 -22.79
N SER A 54 4.40 6.55 -23.07
CA SER A 54 3.66 5.83 -22.02
C SER A 54 4.58 4.97 -21.15
N ALA A 55 5.65 4.42 -21.73
CA ALA A 55 6.67 3.67 -20.99
C ALA A 55 7.43 4.57 -19.99
N GLN A 56 7.86 5.76 -20.40
CA GLN A 56 8.54 6.72 -19.51
C GLN A 56 7.63 7.21 -18.39
N ILE A 57 6.35 7.49 -18.69
CA ILE A 57 5.35 7.88 -17.69
C ILE A 57 5.18 6.74 -16.67
N TRP A 58 5.05 5.51 -17.15
CA TRP A 58 4.88 4.33 -16.30
C TRP A 58 6.12 4.07 -15.43
N GLN A 59 7.34 4.11 -16.00
CA GLN A 59 8.60 3.93 -15.29
C GLN A 59 8.77 4.94 -14.17
N ARG A 60 8.49 6.23 -14.44
CA ARG A 60 8.50 7.27 -13.41
C ARG A 60 7.46 7.00 -12.32
N GLY A 61 6.25 6.62 -12.71
CA GLY A 61 5.19 6.28 -11.75
C GLY A 61 5.59 5.11 -10.84
N VAL A 62 6.23 4.08 -11.38
CA VAL A 62 6.78 2.96 -10.60
C VAL A 62 7.87 3.46 -9.64
N GLY A 63 8.83 4.26 -10.13
CA GLY A 63 9.90 4.81 -9.29
C GLY A 63 9.38 5.66 -8.13
N GLN A 64 8.35 6.47 -8.37
CA GLN A 64 7.66 7.23 -7.31
C GLN A 64 7.04 6.31 -6.26
N ARG A 65 6.30 5.27 -6.69
CA ARG A 65 5.68 4.31 -5.76
C ARG A 65 6.70 3.47 -5.00
N LEU A 66 7.82 3.09 -5.61
CA LEU A 66 8.92 2.43 -4.90
C LEU A 66 9.50 3.33 -3.81
N ASN A 67 9.70 4.61 -4.10
CA ASN A 67 10.14 5.59 -3.11
C ASN A 67 9.13 5.73 -1.96
N GLU A 68 7.84 5.86 -2.27
CA GLU A 68 6.76 5.91 -1.28
C GLU A 68 6.71 4.65 -0.41
N LEU A 69 6.83 3.47 -1.01
CA LEU A 69 6.87 2.20 -0.32
C LEU A 69 8.05 2.14 0.65
N PHE A 70 9.27 2.45 0.19
CA PHE A 70 10.46 2.38 1.04
C PHE A 70 10.42 3.41 2.17
N GLN A 71 9.91 4.61 1.92
CA GLN A 71 9.68 5.59 2.98
C GLN A 71 8.65 5.10 4.00
N ARG A 72 7.56 4.46 3.54
CA ARG A 72 6.56 3.88 4.42
C ARG A 72 7.13 2.74 5.25
N LEU A 73 7.88 1.80 4.65
CA LEU A 73 8.53 0.71 5.37
C LEU A 73 9.49 1.22 6.45
N ARG A 74 10.28 2.27 6.17
CA ARG A 74 11.13 2.92 7.19
C ARG A 74 10.30 3.52 8.32
N SER A 75 9.25 4.26 7.97
CA SER A 75 8.35 4.89 8.96
C SER A 75 7.60 3.86 9.80
N ASP A 76 7.38 2.68 9.25
CA ASP A 76 6.67 1.58 9.91
C ASP A 76 7.60 0.69 10.75
N ASP A 77 8.84 1.11 10.93
CA ASP A 77 9.91 0.37 11.61
C ASP A 77 10.16 -1.00 10.96
N PHE A 78 9.95 -1.14 9.65
CA PHE A 78 10.13 -2.43 8.95
C PHE A 78 11.52 -3.01 9.17
N PHE A 79 12.53 -2.15 9.15
CA PHE A 79 13.93 -2.49 9.39
C PHE A 79 14.22 -2.49 10.90
N PRO A 80 14.72 -3.61 11.46
CA PRO A 80 15.17 -3.64 12.86
C PRO A 80 16.30 -2.64 13.14
N TYR A 81 16.48 -2.29 14.42
CA TYR A 81 17.57 -1.40 14.82
C TYR A 81 18.94 -1.93 14.36
N GLY A 82 19.73 -1.04 13.74
CA GLY A 82 21.06 -1.37 13.22
C GLY A 82 21.06 -2.08 11.86
N VAL A 83 19.89 -2.29 11.25
CA VAL A 83 19.76 -2.79 9.88
C VAL A 83 19.71 -1.61 8.91
N ASN A 84 20.52 -1.66 7.85
CA ASN A 84 20.55 -0.61 6.85
C ASN A 84 19.29 -0.65 5.98
N ASP A 85 18.75 0.52 5.67
CA ASP A 85 17.49 0.69 4.94
C ASP A 85 17.65 1.50 3.65
N ASP A 86 18.90 1.74 3.21
CA ASP A 86 19.20 2.41 1.95
C ASP A 86 18.93 1.50 0.73
N ALA A 87 18.78 2.11 -0.44
CA ALA A 87 18.42 1.39 -1.67
C ALA A 87 19.41 0.25 -2.03
N PRO A 88 20.74 0.42 -1.92
CA PRO A 88 21.68 -0.69 -2.09
C PRO A 88 21.43 -1.89 -1.15
N HIS A 89 21.15 -1.66 0.12
CA HIS A 89 20.82 -2.75 1.05
C HIS A 89 19.47 -3.37 0.76
N ILE A 90 18.46 -2.58 0.39
CA ILE A 90 17.16 -3.10 -0.06
C ILE A 90 17.34 -4.02 -1.28
N ALA A 91 18.14 -3.60 -2.27
CA ALA A 91 18.47 -4.44 -3.43
C ALA A 91 19.08 -5.79 -3.01
N SER A 92 19.94 -5.80 -1.99
CA SER A 92 20.47 -7.04 -1.41
C SER A 92 19.38 -7.88 -0.74
N TYR A 93 18.43 -7.28 0.00
CA TYR A 93 17.36 -8.04 0.67
C TYR A 93 16.39 -8.71 -0.30
N ILE A 94 16.12 -8.06 -1.43
CA ILE A 94 15.30 -8.65 -2.49
C ILE A 94 16.10 -9.58 -3.41
N ASN A 95 17.40 -9.83 -3.14
CA ASN A 95 18.30 -10.68 -3.93
C ASN A 95 18.58 -10.18 -5.36
N GLU A 96 18.73 -8.87 -5.57
CA GLU A 96 19.25 -8.35 -6.83
C GLU A 96 20.73 -8.67 -7.02
N ALA A 97 21.12 -8.98 -8.25
CA ALA A 97 22.52 -9.17 -8.61
C ALA A 97 23.36 -7.88 -8.51
N SER A 98 22.71 -6.72 -8.61
CA SER A 98 23.36 -5.40 -8.53
C SER A 98 22.37 -4.35 -8.02
N PRO A 99 22.81 -3.41 -7.16
CA PRO A 99 21.95 -2.33 -6.69
C PRO A 99 21.55 -1.35 -7.80
N LEU A 100 22.30 -1.30 -8.91
CA LEU A 100 22.05 -0.37 -10.01
C LEU A 100 20.66 -0.55 -10.61
N ALA A 101 20.18 -1.79 -10.75
CA ALA A 101 18.88 -2.06 -11.34
C ALA A 101 17.73 -1.43 -10.52
N LEU A 102 17.80 -1.54 -9.19
CA LEU A 102 16.82 -0.90 -8.30
C LEU A 102 16.96 0.63 -8.29
N LEU A 103 18.20 1.14 -8.29
CA LEU A 103 18.47 2.59 -8.34
C LEU A 103 17.92 3.22 -9.64
N ASP A 104 18.14 2.58 -10.78
CA ASP A 104 17.60 3.04 -12.06
C ASP A 104 16.06 3.02 -12.06
N CYS A 105 15.43 2.02 -11.44
CA CYS A 105 13.97 1.97 -11.26
C CYS A 105 13.47 3.11 -10.36
N LEU A 106 14.16 3.38 -9.24
CA LEU A 106 13.81 4.48 -8.33
C LEU A 106 13.91 5.85 -9.00
N ASP A 107 14.90 6.02 -9.87
CA ASP A 107 15.09 7.22 -10.69
C ASP A 107 14.10 7.33 -11.87
N GLY A 108 13.26 6.32 -12.09
CA GLY A 108 12.32 6.26 -13.20
C GLY A 108 12.99 6.12 -14.58
N ARG A 109 14.23 5.61 -14.62
CA ARG A 109 15.02 5.39 -15.85
C ARG A 109 15.13 3.92 -16.23
N GLY A 110 15.07 3.04 -15.24
CA GLY A 110 15.18 1.60 -15.37
C GLY A 110 13.84 0.92 -15.63
N GLU A 111 13.89 -0.23 -16.29
CA GLU A 111 12.75 -1.13 -16.41
C GLU A 111 12.66 -2.02 -15.17
N MET A 112 11.50 -2.01 -14.50
CA MET A 112 11.18 -2.97 -13.46
C MET A 112 10.64 -4.25 -14.13
N ASN A 113 11.49 -5.26 -14.26
CA ASN A 113 11.07 -6.55 -14.78
C ASN A 113 10.16 -7.28 -13.77
N PHE A 114 9.40 -8.27 -14.25
CA PHE A 114 8.42 -8.99 -13.42
C PHE A 114 9.07 -9.79 -12.28
N ASP A 115 10.30 -10.28 -12.45
CA ASP A 115 11.00 -11.03 -11.40
C ASP A 115 11.38 -10.14 -10.21
N MET A 116 11.98 -8.97 -10.46
CA MET A 116 12.25 -7.96 -9.44
C MET A 116 10.95 -7.51 -8.77
N PHE A 117 9.90 -7.26 -9.56
CA PHE A 117 8.60 -6.87 -9.05
C PHE A 117 8.04 -7.90 -8.07
N ASP A 118 8.03 -9.18 -8.44
CA ASP A 118 7.53 -10.27 -7.59
C ASP A 118 8.35 -10.38 -6.29
N ARG A 119 9.69 -10.26 -6.38
CA ARG A 119 10.57 -10.27 -5.21
C ARG A 119 10.30 -9.09 -4.27
N ILE A 120 10.07 -7.88 -4.80
CA ILE A 120 9.71 -6.69 -3.99
C ILE A 120 8.35 -6.89 -3.32
N VAL A 121 7.33 -7.34 -4.06
CA VAL A 121 5.98 -7.59 -3.53
C VAL A 121 6.02 -8.65 -2.43
N GLN A 122 6.72 -9.76 -2.68
CA GLN A 122 6.86 -10.85 -1.71
C GLN A 122 7.59 -10.39 -0.43
N TRP A 123 8.69 -9.65 -0.57
CA TRP A 123 9.50 -9.19 0.56
C TRP A 123 8.79 -8.12 1.39
N SER A 124 8.15 -7.14 0.75
CA SER A 124 7.51 -6.01 1.42
C SER A 124 6.06 -6.26 1.85
N GLY A 125 5.40 -7.26 1.27
CA GLY A 125 3.97 -7.49 1.46
C GLY A 125 3.05 -6.43 0.85
N CYS A 126 3.57 -5.54 -0.03
CA CYS A 126 2.77 -4.51 -0.67
C CYS A 126 1.79 -5.08 -1.72
N SER A 127 0.78 -4.30 -2.08
CA SER A 127 -0.16 -4.61 -3.16
C SER A 127 0.54 -4.58 -4.52
N SER A 128 0.50 -5.71 -5.22
CA SER A 128 0.99 -5.82 -6.60
C SER A 128 0.27 -4.84 -7.54
N THR A 129 -1.05 -4.69 -7.38
CA THR A 129 -1.87 -3.80 -8.22
C THR A 129 -1.49 -2.33 -8.03
N TRP A 130 -1.25 -1.93 -6.77
CA TRP A 130 -0.81 -0.59 -6.44
C TRP A 130 0.60 -0.33 -6.97
N LEU A 131 1.56 -1.24 -6.73
CA LEU A 131 2.93 -1.03 -7.20
C LEU A 131 3.00 -0.95 -8.73
N LEU A 132 2.25 -1.80 -9.43
CA LEU A 132 2.28 -1.88 -10.90
C LEU A 132 1.55 -0.70 -11.57
N SER A 133 0.40 -0.27 -11.04
CA SER A 133 -0.51 0.65 -11.73
C SER A 133 -0.95 1.88 -10.93
N GLY A 134 -0.57 1.96 -9.66
CA GLY A 134 -1.02 3.00 -8.72
C GLY A 134 -2.49 2.87 -8.30
N LYS A 135 -3.17 1.77 -8.62
CA LYS A 135 -4.57 1.55 -8.27
C LYS A 135 -4.68 0.87 -6.90
N GLY A 136 -5.64 1.32 -6.10
CA GLY A 136 -5.90 0.79 -4.76
C GLY A 136 -4.93 1.32 -3.72
N SER A 137 -4.74 0.55 -2.66
CA SER A 137 -3.90 0.90 -1.50
C SER A 137 -2.53 0.23 -1.55
N MET A 138 -1.57 0.80 -0.81
CA MET A 138 -0.20 0.27 -0.72
C MET A 138 -0.17 -1.11 -0.08
N PHE A 139 -0.93 -1.33 0.99
CA PHE A 139 -1.09 -2.65 1.62
C PHE A 139 -2.53 -3.13 1.48
N LEU A 140 -2.71 -4.45 1.36
CA LEU A 140 -4.05 -5.03 1.24
C LEU A 140 -4.59 -5.42 2.61
N VAL A 141 -5.77 -4.88 2.94
CA VAL A 141 -6.53 -5.27 4.14
C VAL A 141 -7.98 -5.53 3.73
N PRO A 142 -8.25 -6.65 3.03
CA PRO A 142 -9.61 -6.99 2.61
C PRO A 142 -10.51 -7.34 3.80
N ASP A 143 -11.83 -7.13 3.65
CA ASP A 143 -12.82 -7.71 4.54
C ASP A 143 -12.83 -9.23 4.35
N ILE A 144 -12.42 -9.97 5.39
CA ILE A 144 -12.41 -11.43 5.40
C ILE A 144 -13.61 -12.01 6.13
N GLY A 145 -14.55 -11.21 6.64
CA GLY A 145 -15.61 -11.64 7.55
C GLY A 145 -16.45 -12.82 7.07
N SER A 146 -16.79 -12.88 5.78
CA SER A 146 -17.56 -14.00 5.20
C SER A 146 -16.69 -15.14 4.66
N SER A 147 -15.37 -15.01 4.72
CA SER A 147 -14.42 -15.94 4.10
C SER A 147 -13.16 -16.12 4.93
N TYR A 148 -13.25 -15.93 6.25
CA TYR A 148 -12.11 -15.98 7.16
C TYR A 148 -11.42 -17.34 7.11
N SER A 149 -12.16 -18.41 6.79
CA SER A 149 -11.58 -19.74 6.62
C SER A 149 -10.47 -19.76 5.57
N ARG A 150 -10.60 -19.04 4.46
CA ARG A 150 -9.55 -18.94 3.42
C ARG A 150 -8.31 -18.18 3.88
N PHE A 151 -8.47 -17.27 4.84
CA PHE A 151 -7.35 -16.51 5.40
C PHE A 151 -6.57 -17.35 6.43
N PHE A 152 -7.28 -18.07 7.29
CA PHE A 152 -6.68 -18.83 8.40
C PHE A 152 -6.26 -20.25 8.03
N VAL A 153 -6.98 -20.93 7.15
CA VAL A 153 -6.60 -22.27 6.67
C VAL A 153 -5.46 -22.09 5.68
N ASN A 154 -4.27 -22.52 6.09
CA ASN A 154 -3.06 -22.50 5.29
C ASN A 154 -2.68 -23.93 4.92
N ASP A 155 -2.41 -24.19 3.64
CA ASP A 155 -1.89 -25.46 3.13
C ASP A 155 -0.39 -25.64 3.42
N SER A 156 0.24 -24.68 4.11
CA SER A 156 1.62 -24.80 4.55
C SER A 156 1.82 -26.01 5.46
N ASP A 157 2.86 -26.80 5.14
CA ASP A 157 3.22 -28.04 5.83
C ASP A 157 3.65 -27.86 7.29
N LYS A 158 3.92 -26.61 7.74
CA LYS A 158 4.45 -26.31 9.09
C LYS A 158 3.66 -25.22 9.78
N ALA A 159 2.77 -25.62 10.68
CA ALA A 159 1.93 -24.68 11.42
C ALA A 159 2.73 -23.88 12.46
N GLU A 160 3.85 -24.42 12.95
CA GLU A 160 4.73 -23.74 13.93
C GLU A 160 5.40 -22.47 13.40
N ASP A 161 5.53 -22.35 12.07
CA ASP A 161 6.15 -21.19 11.40
C ASP A 161 5.14 -20.05 11.18
N ILE A 162 3.87 -20.26 11.54
CA ILE A 162 2.78 -19.31 11.26
C ILE A 162 2.19 -18.78 12.58
N ASN A 163 2.28 -17.46 12.73
CA ASN A 163 1.59 -16.72 13.79
C ASN A 163 0.37 -16.00 13.21
N PHE A 164 -0.75 -16.06 13.92
CA PHE A 164 -1.90 -15.20 13.66
C PHE A 164 -2.06 -14.22 14.82
N TYR A 165 -1.95 -12.93 14.51
CA TYR A 165 -2.30 -11.85 15.42
C TYR A 165 -3.75 -11.42 15.15
N LEU A 166 -4.58 -11.45 16.18
CA LEU A 166 -5.93 -10.91 16.17
C LEU A 166 -5.92 -9.65 17.02
N ILE A 167 -6.01 -8.49 16.36
CA ILE A 167 -5.86 -7.18 17.00
C ILE A 167 -7.23 -6.52 17.05
N ARG A 168 -7.79 -6.37 18.25
CA ARG A 168 -9.05 -5.65 18.48
C ARG A 168 -8.79 -4.15 18.50
N VAL A 169 -9.42 -3.42 17.58
CA VAL A 169 -9.36 -1.96 17.51
C VAL A 169 -10.34 -1.37 18.51
N GLY A 170 -9.86 -0.47 19.36
CA GLY A 170 -10.64 0.25 20.35
C GLY A 170 -10.80 1.72 20.01
N GLY A 171 -12.02 2.21 20.23
CA GLY A 171 -12.36 3.63 20.08
C GLY A 171 -12.69 4.06 18.65
N GLY A 172 -13.19 5.29 18.53
CA GLY A 172 -13.60 5.85 17.24
C GLY A 172 -14.76 5.10 16.59
N ARG A 173 -14.85 5.20 15.26
CA ARG A 173 -15.90 4.56 14.45
C ARG A 173 -15.63 3.08 14.14
N ALA A 174 -14.35 2.68 14.18
CA ALA A 174 -13.89 1.31 13.97
C ALA A 174 -13.85 0.48 15.27
N ASP A 175 -14.46 0.97 16.36
CA ASP A 175 -14.45 0.29 17.65
C ASP A 175 -15.06 -1.12 17.55
N GLY A 176 -14.28 -2.12 17.97
CA GLY A 176 -14.63 -3.54 17.87
C GLY A 176 -14.23 -4.22 16.55
N LEU A 177 -13.60 -3.52 15.60
CA LEU A 177 -12.97 -4.16 14.44
C LEU A 177 -11.86 -5.11 14.88
N ILE A 178 -11.77 -6.27 14.22
CA ILE A 178 -10.62 -7.15 14.35
C ILE A 178 -9.76 -7.01 13.11
N LEU A 179 -8.51 -6.60 13.29
CA LEU A 179 -7.46 -6.72 12.29
C LEU A 179 -6.78 -8.09 12.49
N CYS A 180 -6.85 -8.94 11.48
CA CYS A 180 -6.22 -10.25 11.44
C CYS A 180 -4.93 -10.15 10.63
N ILE A 181 -3.81 -10.52 11.25
CA ILE A 181 -2.49 -10.49 10.61
C ILE A 181 -1.89 -11.88 10.69
N LYS A 182 -1.55 -12.42 9.53
CA LYS A 182 -0.78 -13.64 9.36
C LYS A 182 0.69 -13.28 9.21
N HIS A 183 1.56 -13.95 9.95
CA HIS A 183 3.01 -13.79 9.86
C HIS A 183 3.66 -15.15 9.65
N ASP A 184 4.32 -15.32 8.51
CA ASP A 184 5.24 -16.44 8.26
C ASP A 184 6.61 -16.07 8.84
N THR A 185 7.01 -16.72 9.93
CA THR A 185 8.22 -16.37 10.68
C THR A 185 9.50 -16.77 9.96
N VAL A 186 9.43 -17.73 9.04
CA VAL A 186 10.60 -18.21 8.29
C VAL A 186 10.88 -17.30 7.10
N LYS A 187 9.83 -16.95 6.35
CA LYS A 187 9.94 -16.03 5.20
C LYS A 187 9.92 -14.57 5.62
N ASN A 188 9.53 -14.29 6.86
CA ASN A 188 9.28 -12.97 7.40
C ASN A 188 8.26 -12.16 6.57
N VAL A 189 7.22 -12.84 6.07
CA VAL A 189 6.17 -12.24 5.23
C VAL A 189 4.90 -12.05 6.05
N TYR A 190 4.25 -10.91 5.84
CA TYR A 190 3.00 -10.55 6.50
C TYR A 190 1.84 -10.48 5.51
N SER A 191 0.65 -10.84 5.97
CA SER A 191 -0.60 -10.63 5.25
C SER A 191 -1.68 -10.21 6.21
N SER A 192 -2.61 -9.39 5.76
CA SER A 192 -3.65 -8.78 6.61
C SER A 192 -5.04 -8.96 6.02
N GLY A 193 -6.03 -8.90 6.89
CA GLY A 193 -7.45 -8.80 6.57
C GLY A 193 -8.20 -8.28 7.80
N TYR A 194 -9.41 -7.77 7.64
CA TYR A 194 -10.21 -7.30 8.78
C TYR A 194 -11.57 -7.98 8.85
N MET A 195 -12.17 -7.94 10.03
CA MET A 195 -13.55 -8.35 10.26
C MET A 195 -14.27 -7.27 11.06
N TYR A 196 -15.39 -6.82 10.52
CA TYR A 196 -16.29 -5.87 11.18
C TYR A 196 -17.75 -6.13 10.74
N SER A 197 -17.97 -6.42 9.46
CA SER A 197 -19.31 -6.53 8.86
C SER A 197 -20.22 -7.59 9.50
N ASN A 198 -19.67 -8.72 9.95
CA ASN A 198 -20.46 -9.85 10.49
C ASN A 198 -20.63 -9.81 12.01
N PHE A 199 -19.65 -9.22 12.71
CA PHE A 199 -19.61 -9.06 14.16
C PHE A 199 -18.54 -8.03 14.53
N HIS A 200 -18.64 -7.45 15.73
CA HIS A 200 -17.71 -6.43 16.22
C HIS A 200 -17.45 -6.70 17.71
N LEU A 201 -16.20 -6.71 18.15
CA LEU A 201 -15.78 -6.96 19.54
C LEU A 201 -16.02 -5.74 20.45
N ARG A 202 -17.29 -5.46 20.71
CA ARG A 202 -17.77 -4.45 21.66
C ARG A 202 -19.19 -4.78 22.12
N SER A 203 -19.65 -4.10 23.16
CA SER A 203 -21.04 -4.21 23.61
C SER A 203 -22.04 -3.77 22.53
N GLY A 204 -23.22 -4.39 22.52
CA GLY A 204 -24.30 -4.02 21.59
C GLY A 204 -24.38 -4.81 20.28
N MET A 205 -23.63 -5.91 20.13
CA MET A 205 -23.55 -6.72 18.90
C MET A 205 -24.87 -7.38 18.46
N GLY A 206 -25.84 -7.54 19.37
CA GLY A 206 -27.11 -8.23 19.11
C GLY A 206 -26.95 -9.75 18.93
N ALA A 207 -28.07 -10.48 18.86
CA ALA A 207 -28.07 -11.94 18.83
C ALA A 207 -27.38 -12.52 17.58
N THR A 208 -27.64 -11.94 16.39
CA THR A 208 -27.03 -12.39 15.13
C THR A 208 -25.50 -12.23 15.14
N GLY A 209 -25.01 -11.05 15.54
CA GLY A 209 -23.57 -10.83 15.62
C GLY A 209 -22.90 -11.72 16.67
N SER A 210 -23.55 -11.90 17.83
CA SER A 210 -23.09 -12.83 18.87
C SER A 210 -22.99 -14.28 18.33
N GLY A 211 -23.96 -14.72 17.52
CA GLY A 211 -23.93 -16.02 16.87
C GLY A 211 -22.77 -16.14 15.87
N ASN A 212 -22.53 -15.11 15.05
CA ASN A 212 -21.41 -15.08 14.11
C ASN A 212 -20.05 -15.11 14.82
N LEU A 213 -19.89 -14.34 15.90
CA LEU A 213 -18.67 -14.38 16.72
C LEU A 213 -18.48 -15.77 17.32
N LYS A 214 -19.54 -16.38 17.86
CA LYS A 214 -19.48 -17.74 18.40
C LYS A 214 -18.95 -18.74 17.38
N GLU A 215 -19.51 -18.75 16.16
CA GLU A 215 -19.05 -19.65 15.10
C GLU A 215 -17.60 -19.37 14.67
N PHE A 216 -17.18 -18.10 14.64
CA PHE A 216 -15.78 -17.75 14.40
C PHE A 216 -14.85 -18.29 15.49
N ILE A 217 -15.21 -18.17 16.77
CA ILE A 217 -14.42 -18.69 17.90
C ILE A 217 -14.35 -20.22 17.86
N ARG A 218 -15.45 -20.91 17.52
CA ARG A 218 -15.45 -22.37 17.31
C ARG A 218 -14.50 -22.76 16.19
N PHE A 219 -14.54 -22.06 15.06
CA PHE A 219 -13.63 -22.27 13.94
C PHE A 219 -12.16 -22.12 14.37
N LEU A 220 -11.80 -21.06 15.10
CA LEU A 220 -10.44 -20.89 15.59
C LEU A 220 -10.00 -22.05 16.51
N LYS A 221 -10.87 -22.47 17.43
CA LYS A 221 -10.58 -23.53 18.41
C LYS A 221 -10.39 -24.90 17.75
N ILE A 222 -11.21 -25.22 16.75
CA ILE A 222 -11.20 -26.51 16.05
C ILE A 222 -10.14 -26.51 14.95
N ASN A 223 -10.25 -25.58 14.00
CA ASN A 223 -9.49 -25.61 12.74
C ASN A 223 -8.14 -24.90 12.83
N CYS A 224 -7.95 -23.99 13.79
CA CYS A 224 -6.72 -23.19 13.91
C CYS A 224 -5.88 -23.55 15.15
N SER A 225 -6.24 -24.61 15.88
CA SER A 225 -5.55 -25.10 17.08
C SER A 225 -4.05 -25.37 16.89
N LYS A 226 -3.64 -25.75 15.68
CA LYS A 226 -2.24 -26.01 15.32
C LYS A 226 -1.40 -24.73 15.18
N TYR A 227 -2.02 -23.57 15.01
CA TYR A 227 -1.33 -22.31 14.83
C TYR A 227 -1.19 -21.55 16.15
N ARG A 228 -0.21 -20.65 16.22
CA ARG A 228 -0.10 -19.72 17.33
C ARG A 228 -1.07 -18.55 17.12
N LEU A 229 -2.14 -18.53 17.91
CA LEU A 229 -3.10 -17.42 17.96
C LEU A 229 -2.69 -16.43 19.06
N ILE A 230 -2.56 -15.16 18.70
CA ILE A 230 -2.10 -14.09 19.60
C ILE A 230 -3.12 -12.97 19.57
N ASP A 231 -3.76 -12.69 20.69
CA ASP A 231 -4.71 -11.60 20.81
C ASP A 231 -4.08 -10.33 21.38
N ARG A 232 -4.45 -9.20 20.80
CA ARG A 232 -3.96 -7.87 21.18
C ARG A 232 -5.05 -6.83 21.09
N ASN A 233 -4.80 -5.67 21.70
CA ASN A 233 -5.63 -4.48 21.62
C ASN A 233 -4.84 -3.33 20.99
N PHE A 234 -5.49 -2.58 20.11
CA PHE A 234 -4.94 -1.38 19.49
C PHE A 234 -5.88 -0.21 19.75
N GLN A 235 -5.39 0.84 20.41
CA GLN A 235 -6.18 2.00 20.82
C GLN A 235 -5.79 3.18 19.94
N GLU A 236 -6.59 3.49 18.91
CA GLU A 236 -6.37 4.69 18.10
C GLU A 236 -7.68 5.20 17.52
N ALA A 237 -8.00 6.44 17.88
CA ALA A 237 -9.12 7.16 17.28
C ALA A 237 -8.70 7.61 15.87
N GLY A 238 -9.23 6.97 14.82
CA GLY A 238 -9.02 7.43 13.44
C GLY A 238 -8.63 6.36 12.42
N LEU A 239 -8.48 5.10 12.83
CA LEU A 239 -8.08 4.00 11.93
C LEU A 239 -9.01 3.75 10.71
N GLU A 240 -10.21 4.32 10.74
CA GLU A 240 -11.20 4.14 9.67
C GLU A 240 -10.75 4.90 8.42
N GLY A 241 -10.39 4.15 7.38
CA GLY A 241 -9.83 4.68 6.13
C GLY A 241 -8.30 4.77 6.10
N GLU A 242 -7.62 4.38 7.18
CA GLU A 242 -6.16 4.37 7.27
C GLU A 242 -5.56 2.97 7.51
N ILE A 243 -6.41 1.95 7.65
CA ILE A 243 -5.99 0.58 8.00
C ILE A 243 -5.00 -0.03 6.99
N ASP A 244 -5.06 0.43 5.73
CA ASP A 244 -4.26 -0.02 4.60
C ASP A 244 -3.04 0.89 4.28
N LEU A 245 -2.81 1.93 5.10
CA LEU A 245 -1.68 2.85 4.94
C LEU A 245 -0.38 2.32 5.54
N HIS A 246 -0.49 1.44 6.54
CA HIS A 246 0.64 0.91 7.29
C HIS A 246 0.88 -0.57 7.01
N HIS A 247 2.14 -0.97 6.97
CA HIS A 247 2.55 -2.36 6.89
C HIS A 247 2.02 -3.14 8.10
N PRO A 248 1.56 -4.40 7.96
CA PRO A 248 0.94 -5.15 9.06
C PRO A 248 1.76 -5.20 10.35
N MET A 249 3.09 -5.30 10.23
CA MET A 249 3.99 -5.30 11.40
C MET A 249 3.89 -4.03 12.27
N TRP A 250 3.53 -2.89 11.69
CA TRP A 250 3.33 -1.64 12.43
C TRP A 250 2.28 -1.81 13.53
N TYR A 251 1.13 -2.40 13.18
CA TYR A 251 0.06 -2.71 14.12
C TYR A 251 0.50 -3.73 15.16
N VAL A 252 1.18 -4.81 14.74
CA VAL A 252 1.67 -5.85 15.66
C VAL A 252 2.57 -5.27 16.75
N ARG A 253 3.46 -4.34 16.39
CA ARG A 253 4.43 -3.72 17.31
C ARG A 253 3.79 -2.72 18.27
N ARG A 254 2.77 -1.98 17.81
CA ARG A 254 2.11 -0.93 18.60
C ARG A 254 0.89 -1.46 19.38
N ALA A 255 0.37 -2.62 19.02
CA ALA A 255 -0.72 -3.25 19.75
C ALA A 255 -0.24 -3.80 21.11
N THR A 256 -1.08 -3.57 22.11
CA THR A 256 -0.88 -3.98 23.51
C THR A 256 -1.37 -5.40 23.73
N GLN A 257 -0.81 -6.09 24.73
CA GLN A 257 -1.23 -7.43 25.08
C GLN A 257 -2.71 -7.46 25.50
N ALA A 258 -3.42 -8.50 25.09
CA ALA A 258 -4.80 -8.76 25.51
C ALA A 258 -4.95 -10.21 26.00
N SER A 259 -6.14 -10.53 26.49
CA SER A 259 -6.55 -11.89 26.86
C SER A 259 -8.01 -12.20 26.48
N TRP A 260 -8.61 -11.36 25.63
CA TRP A 260 -10.02 -11.49 25.25
C TRP A 260 -10.29 -12.77 24.47
N LEU A 261 -9.32 -13.25 23.69
CA LEU A 261 -9.50 -14.47 22.90
C LEU A 261 -9.56 -15.70 23.80
N MET A 262 -8.73 -15.73 24.85
CA MET A 262 -8.74 -16.81 25.83
C MET A 262 -10.03 -16.85 26.65
N SER A 263 -10.56 -15.69 27.04
CA SER A 263 -11.88 -15.61 27.68
C SER A 263 -12.98 -16.17 26.77
N LEU A 264 -13.01 -15.79 25.49
CA LEU A 264 -13.97 -16.34 24.53
C LEU A 264 -13.81 -17.87 24.32
N PHE A 265 -12.58 -18.40 24.31
CA PHE A 265 -12.36 -19.86 24.23
C PHE A 265 -12.85 -20.64 25.45
N ARG A 266 -12.96 -19.97 26.60
CA ARG A 266 -13.56 -20.50 27.84
C ARG A 266 -15.07 -20.29 27.91
N GLY A 267 -15.66 -19.66 26.89
CA GLY A 267 -17.08 -19.31 26.87
C GLY A 267 -17.43 -18.14 27.81
N GLU A 268 -16.43 -17.38 28.25
CA GLU A 268 -16.57 -16.23 29.14
C GLU A 268 -16.70 -14.92 28.33
N ASP A 269 -17.42 -13.95 28.86
CA ASP A 269 -17.53 -12.61 28.27
C ASP A 269 -16.32 -11.75 28.68
N PRO A 270 -15.46 -11.30 27.75
CA PRO A 270 -14.25 -10.57 28.10
C PRO A 270 -14.50 -9.17 28.68
N ASP A 271 -15.52 -8.46 28.18
CA ASP A 271 -15.76 -7.04 28.47
C ASP A 271 -17.20 -6.61 28.10
N ASP A 272 -18.19 -7.39 28.55
CA ASP A 272 -19.64 -7.20 28.33
C ASP A 272 -20.06 -7.10 26.84
N TRP A 273 -19.37 -7.87 25.99
CA TRP A 273 -19.69 -7.96 24.56
C TRP A 273 -20.90 -8.85 24.30
N LEU A 274 -21.04 -9.88 25.13
CA LEU A 274 -22.02 -10.94 25.00
C LEU A 274 -23.27 -10.69 25.86
N LYS A 275 -23.34 -9.60 26.64
CA LYS A 275 -24.52 -9.23 27.44
C LYS A 275 -25.06 -10.39 28.30
N GLY A 276 -24.17 -11.19 28.86
CA GLY A 276 -24.52 -12.34 29.71
C GLY A 276 -24.84 -13.64 28.98
N TYR A 277 -24.65 -13.74 27.65
CA TYR A 277 -24.65 -15.05 26.98
C TYR A 277 -23.41 -15.85 27.41
N ILE A 278 -23.64 -17.03 27.99
CA ILE A 278 -22.59 -18.00 28.33
C ILE A 278 -22.48 -19.00 27.18
N TRP A 279 -21.27 -19.26 26.71
CA TRP A 279 -21.02 -20.23 25.63
C TRP A 279 -20.39 -21.51 26.17
N ASP A 280 -21.14 -22.24 27.01
CA ASP A 280 -20.69 -23.50 27.61
C ASP A 280 -20.29 -24.54 26.56
N ASP A 281 -21.00 -24.57 25.43
CA ASP A 281 -20.68 -25.44 24.31
C ASP A 281 -19.32 -25.09 23.68
N VAL A 282 -18.97 -23.80 23.59
CA VAL A 282 -17.63 -23.38 23.15
C VAL A 282 -16.57 -23.80 24.17
N ALA A 283 -16.85 -23.62 25.47
CA ALA A 283 -15.93 -24.01 26.53
C ALA A 283 -15.57 -25.50 26.48
N GLN A 284 -16.58 -26.34 26.25
CA GLN A 284 -16.45 -27.80 26.19
C GLN A 284 -15.79 -28.34 24.92
N LEU A 285 -15.72 -27.55 23.84
CA LEU A 285 -15.02 -27.98 22.63
C LEU A 285 -13.54 -28.23 22.90
N PRO A 286 -12.96 -29.34 22.40
CA PRO A 286 -11.51 -29.55 22.45
C PRO A 286 -10.79 -28.60 21.49
N PHE A 287 -9.57 -28.20 21.84
CA PHE A 287 -8.67 -27.60 20.85
C PHE A 287 -8.23 -28.69 19.87
N GLY A 288 -8.47 -28.48 18.58
CA GLY A 288 -8.03 -29.41 17.52
C GLY A 288 -8.78 -30.74 17.45
N GLY A 289 -9.92 -30.86 18.13
CA GLY A 289 -10.79 -32.02 17.95
C GLY A 289 -11.82 -31.75 16.86
N HIS A 290 -11.93 -32.67 15.90
CA HIS A 290 -13.17 -32.79 15.13
C HIS A 290 -14.28 -33.21 16.09
N PRO A 291 -15.50 -32.63 16.00
CA PRO A 291 -16.64 -33.24 16.67
C PRO A 291 -16.71 -34.69 16.18
N ALA A 292 -16.75 -35.64 17.13
CA ALA A 292 -17.04 -37.02 16.79
C ALA A 292 -18.37 -37.03 16.04
N GLU A 293 -18.35 -37.49 14.79
CA GLU A 293 -19.57 -37.83 14.04
C GLU A 293 -20.39 -38.88 14.77
#